data_AF-A0A0A3ILA1-F1
#
_entry.id   AF-A0A0A3ILA1-F1
#
_cell.length_a   1.000
_cell.length_b   1.000
_cell.length_c   1.000
_cell.angle_alpha   90.00
_cell.angle_beta   90.00
_cell.angle_gamma   90.00
#
_symmetry.space_group_name_H-M   'P 1'
#
loop_
_entity.id
_entity.type
_entity.pdbx_description
1 polymer ?
#
loop_
_entity_poly.entity_id
_entity_poly.type
_entity_poly.pdbx_seq_one_letter_code
_entity_poly.pdbx_strand_id
1 'polypeptide(L)' 'MMEEKSIKKLLELQGFPVDETDILYTQGILAIVKQAQTSLTDFPDLYKEKPIIVVDKEVLAND' A
#
# COMPACT_ATOMS: atom_id res chain seq x y z
N MET A 1 4.82 -13.78 -7.75
CA MET A 1 5.34 -13.71 -6.36
C MET A 1 6.85 -13.52 -6.44
N MET A 2 7.48 -12.70 -5.59
CA MET A 2 8.95 -12.61 -5.63
C MET A 2 9.53 -13.92 -5.09
N GLU A 3 10.43 -14.55 -5.83
CA GLU A 3 11.01 -15.83 -5.44
C GLU A 3 11.90 -15.65 -4.21
N GLU A 4 11.91 -16.66 -3.33
CA GLU A 4 12.76 -16.70 -2.13
C GLU A 4 14.23 -16.41 -2.46
N LYS A 5 14.73 -16.97 -3.57
CA LYS A 5 16.08 -16.74 -4.08
C LYS A 5 16.37 -15.27 -4.36
N SER A 6 15.39 -14.52 -4.85
CA SER A 6 15.53 -13.08 -5.11
C SER A 6 15.62 -12.28 -3.81
N ILE A 7 14.85 -12.68 -2.78
CA ILE A 7 14.87 -12.02 -1.47
C ILE A 7 16.19 -12.28 -0.75
N LYS A 8 16.65 -13.54 -0.72
CA LYS A 8 17.98 -13.92 -0.18
C LYS A 8 19.08 -13.07 -0.81
N LYS A 9 19.12 -13.03 -2.15
CA LYS A 9 20.12 -12.26 -2.90
C LYS A 9 20.06 -10.75 -2.62
N LEU A 10 18.86 -10.19 -2.46
CA LEU A 10 18.72 -8.76 -2.13
C LEU A 10 19.20 -8.44 -0.72
N LEU A 11 18.88 -9.29 0.26
CA LEU A 11 19.37 -9.15 1.64
C LEU A 11 20.89 -9.24 1.70
N GLU A 12 21.48 -10.22 1.02
CA GLU A 12 22.94 -10.37 0.89
C GLU A 12 23.59 -9.12 0.26
N LEU A 13 23.03 -8.61 -0.84
CA LEU A 13 23.52 -7.41 -1.52
C LEU A 13 23.48 -6.16 -0.64
N GLN A 14 22.54 -6.10 0.30
CA GLN A 14 22.40 -5.00 1.25
C GLN A 14 23.18 -5.23 2.55
N GLY A 15 23.89 -6.36 2.68
CA GLY A 15 24.67 -6.70 3.87
C GLY A 15 23.82 -7.11 5.07
N PHE A 16 22.56 -7.47 4.87
CA PHE A 16 21.70 -8.01 5.93
C PHE A 16 21.96 -9.51 6.12
N PRO A 17 21.92 -9.99 7.37
CA PRO A 17 21.92 -11.42 7.62
C PRO A 17 20.69 -12.07 6.98
N VAL A 18 20.89 -13.25 6.38
CA VAL A 18 19.81 -14.03 5.78
C VAL A 18 19.36 -15.09 6.79
N ASP A 19 18.18 -14.90 7.35
CA ASP A 19 17.45 -15.92 8.12
C ASP A 19 16.29 -16.44 7.28
N GLU A 20 16.10 -17.75 7.24
CA GLU A 20 15.01 -18.36 6.47
C GLU A 20 13.63 -17.97 7.00
N THR A 21 13.48 -17.75 8.31
CA THR A 21 12.19 -17.28 8.86
C THR A 21 11.87 -15.85 8.43
N ASP A 22 12.90 -15.01 8.26
CA ASP A 22 12.74 -13.62 7.85
C ASP A 22 12.31 -13.49 6.40
N ILE A 23 12.61 -14.49 5.56
CA ILE A 23 12.21 -14.48 4.15
C ILE A 23 10.71 -14.69 4.01
N LEU A 24 10.15 -15.66 4.73
CA LEU A 24 8.69 -15.88 4.75
C LEU A 24 7.96 -14.64 5.24
N TYR A 25 8.48 -14.01 6.30
CA TYR A 25 7.94 -12.76 6.81
C TYR A 25 8.02 -11.63 5.76
N THR A 26 9.18 -11.46 5.12
CA THR A 26 9.39 -10.47 4.06
C THR A 26 8.45 -10.68 2.88
N GLN A 27 8.21 -11.93 2.47
CA GLN A 27 7.23 -12.26 1.43
C GLN A 27 5.81 -11.85 1.82
N GLY A 28 5.42 -12.10 3.08
CA GLY A 28 4.13 -11.69 3.62
C GLY A 28 3.96 -10.17 3.59
N ILE A 29 4.94 -9.43 4.10
CA ILE A 29 4.92 -7.96 4.08
C ILE A 29 4.86 -7.43 2.64
N LEU A 30 5.67 -7.98 1.73
CA LEU A 30 5.67 -7.58 0.33
C LEU A 30 4.31 -7.80 -0.34
N ALA A 31 3.62 -8.90 -0.01
CA ALA A 31 2.28 -9.18 -0.53
C ALA A 31 1.26 -8.15 -0.02
N ILE A 32 1.30 -7.82 1.28
CA ILE A 32 0.42 -6.81 1.89
C ILE A 32 0.65 -5.43 1.24
N VAL A 33 1.91 -5.03 1.09
CA VAL A 33 2.27 -3.74 0.46
C VAL A 33 1.77 -3.67 -0.98
N LYS A 34 1.96 -4.74 -1.77
CA LYS A 34 1.47 -4.79 -3.15
C LYS A 34 -0.05 -4.70 -3.22
N GLN A 35 -0.75 -5.42 -2.36
CA GLN A 35 -2.21 -5.36 -2.29
C GLN A 35 -2.70 -3.95 -1.95
N ALA A 36 -2.06 -3.29 -0.98
CA ALA A 36 -2.39 -1.91 -0.62
C ALA A 36 -2.13 -0.95 -1.79
N GLN A 37 -1.01 -1.11 -2.50
CA GLN A 37 -0.68 -0.29 -3.68
C GLN A 37 -1.68 -0.47 -4.84
N THR A 38 -2.23 -1.67 -5.03
CA THR A 38 -3.33 -1.88 -5.98
C THR A 38 -4.52 -1.02 -5.61
N SER A 39 -4.94 -1.01 -4.34
CA SER A 39 -6.04 -0.15 -3.88
C SER A 39 -5.76 1.35 -4.09
N LEU A 40 -4.51 1.79 -4.04
CA LEU A 40 -4.16 3.18 -4.34
C LEU A 40 -4.20 3.51 -5.84
N THR A 41 -3.89 2.52 -6.67
CA THR A 41 -3.99 2.66 -8.12
C THR A 41 -5.45 2.80 -8.56
N ASP A 42 -6.34 2.04 -7.93
CA ASP A 42 -7.78 2.08 -8.20
C ASP A 42 -8.45 3.36 -7.66
N PHE A 43 -7.86 3.98 -6.62
CA PHE A 43 -8.35 5.21 -6.00
C PHE A 43 -7.23 6.27 -5.90
N PRO A 44 -6.78 6.85 -7.03
CA PRO A 44 -5.63 7.76 -7.06
C PRO A 44 -5.85 9.04 -6.26
N ASP A 45 -7.11 9.44 -6.05
CA ASP A 45 -7.49 10.60 -5.25
C ASP A 45 -7.73 10.28 -3.76
N LEU A 46 -7.52 9.05 -3.29
CA LEU A 46 -7.80 8.65 -1.90
C LEU A 46 -7.02 9.50 -0.88
N TYR A 47 -5.80 9.92 -1.24
CA TYR A 47 -4.96 10.79 -0.42
C TYR A 47 -5.11 12.28 -0.74
N LYS A 48 -5.94 12.63 -1.71
CA LYS A 48 -6.17 14.02 -2.05
C LYS A 48 -7.07 14.61 -0.98
N GLU A 49 -6.58 15.62 -0.27
CA GLU A 49 -7.43 16.40 0.64
C GLU A 49 -8.62 16.95 -0.16
N LYS A 50 -9.79 16.35 0.04
CA LYS A 50 -11.05 16.87 -0.50
C LYS A 50 -11.68 17.73 0.58
N PRO A 51 -11.99 19.00 0.30
CA PRO A 51 -12.76 19.80 1.24
C PRO A 51 -14.12 19.12 1.47
N ILE A 52 -14.46 18.88 2.73
CA ILE A 52 -15.80 18.41 3.09
C ILE A 52 -16.74 19.58 2.84
N ILE A 53 -17.47 19.55 1.72
CA ILE A 53 -18.51 20.52 1.43
C ILE A 53 -19.76 20.08 2.19
N VAL A 54 -20.01 20.72 3.33
CA VAL A 54 -21.31 20.59 4.03
C VAL A 54 -22.29 21.50 3.29
N VAL A 55 -23.16 20.89 2.48
CA VAL A 55 -24.29 21.61 1.88
C VAL A 55 -25.46 21.57 2.86
N ASP A 56 -25.88 22.75 3.31
CA ASP A 56 -27.13 22.88 4.06
C ASP A 56 -28.31 22.56 3.14
N LYS A 57 -29.12 21.58 3.53
CA LYS A 57 -30.25 21.11 2.72
C LYS A 57 -31.35 22.16 2.57
N GLU A 58 -31.37 23.18 3.44
CA GLU A 58 -32.39 24.23 3.42
C GLU A 58 -32.13 25.32 2.35
N VAL A 59 -30.92 25.38 1.79
CA VAL A 59 -30.56 26.37 0.75
C VAL A 59 -31.11 25.98 -0.64
N LEU A 60 -31.44 24.70 -0.86
CA LEU A 60 -31.98 24.21 -2.14
C LEU A 60 -33.51 24.35 -2.27
N ALA A 61 -34.20 24.86 -1.25
CA ALA A 61 -35.66 24.90 -1.20
C ALA A 61 -36.29 26.22 -1.66
N ASN A 62 -35.50 27.20 -2.15
CA ASN A 62 -36.00 28.54 -2.51
C ASN A 62 -35.50 29.05 -3.87
N ASP A 63 -35.58 28.23 -4.92
CA ASP A 63 -35.62 28.70 -6.32
C ASP A 63 -36.87 28.14 -7.02
#